data_AF-A0A974T6T9-F1
#
_entry.id   AF-A0A974T6T9-F1
#
_cell.length_a   1.000
_cell.length_b   1.000
_cell.length_c   1.000
_cell.angle_alpha   90.00
_cell.angle_beta   90.00
_cell.angle_gamma   90.00
#
_symmetry.space_group_name_H-M   'P 1'
#
loop_
_entity.id
_entity.type
_entity.pdbx_description
1 polymer ?
#
loop_
_entity_poly.entity_id
_entity_poly.type
_entity_poly.pdbx_seq_one_letter_code
_entity_poly.pdbx_strand_id
1 'polypeptide(L)'
;MSIDFRRLLFFGDSITDEGRLLEPFRPDPPYEGGRFTNGLVYAQVLTQELQDFGVRSNNYAYGGANAVPSEPQQYVIGLDAQVTEFEIGYLFGAPSGSAAVIFIGGNDYHDVNPNDPTIVNRVIERIDDAAGRLARRGVDELILFNLPLSSQIPRWQLLSPAELAAEDTMIDAHNDRLLTLKAAYDSAGVPTTIVDVERLLHEVRGEIETFGLKAYDAPLYLLDEDDRPVRNGATIQFDPDEVAFFDPVHPSAAGHGILAAFAEATLRADRVTFRGDANNVVSGISGADFVVAGLGNDSVLAGAGNDVVLAGIGNDTVSGSDGSDLVIGGRGNDVLTGSLGSDLLAGNAGNDTASGGDGHDILLLGVGLDSASGGTGNDLLIITDDALSGLDTIIGGTGTDTLRLEVSQSVYDSAAFQAEVRAFVPGAETALSIGVTVREVERLEVYVDDTLKLFAGLAAASQGTTAAARLRDGDLWGLV
;
A
#
# COMPACT_ATOMS: atom_id res chain seq x y z
N MET A 1 17.79 -7.21 5.42
CA MET A 1 18.30 -6.66 6.71
C MET A 1 17.11 -6.61 7.66
N SER A 2 17.26 -6.93 8.95
CA SER A 2 16.10 -7.25 9.80
C SER A 2 15.47 -6.01 10.42
N ILE A 3 14.15 -5.91 10.34
CA ILE A 3 13.35 -5.15 11.28
C ILE A 3 13.75 -5.60 12.70
N ASP A 4 14.21 -4.64 13.52
CA ASP A 4 14.75 -4.91 14.85
C ASP A 4 13.67 -4.95 15.95
N PHE A 5 12.44 -4.56 15.61
CA PHE A 5 11.28 -4.68 16.47
C PHE A 5 10.39 -5.89 16.11
N ARG A 6 9.61 -6.35 17.10
CA ARG A 6 8.56 -7.37 16.97
C ARG A 6 7.18 -6.82 17.36
N ARG A 7 7.09 -5.54 17.72
CA ARG A 7 5.83 -4.89 18.07
C ARG A 7 5.79 -3.43 17.65
N LEU A 8 4.76 -3.05 16.91
CA LEU A 8 4.39 -1.67 16.65
C LEU A 8 3.37 -1.18 17.69
N LEU A 9 3.56 0.04 18.18
CA LEU A 9 2.66 0.72 19.11
C LEU A 9 2.22 2.03 18.44
N PHE A 10 1.01 2.06 17.88
CA PHE A 10 0.52 3.21 17.11
C PHE A 10 -0.15 4.25 18.01
N PHE A 11 0.20 5.51 17.80
CA PHE A 11 -0.37 6.69 18.44
C PHE A 11 -0.65 7.73 17.34
N GLY A 12 -1.84 8.33 17.35
CA GLY A 12 -2.24 9.22 16.26
C GLY A 12 -3.71 9.59 16.27
N ASP A 13 -4.18 10.05 15.12
CA ASP A 13 -5.54 10.55 14.90
C ASP A 13 -6.38 9.63 13.98
N SER A 14 -7.30 10.21 13.20
CA SER A 14 -8.21 9.49 12.30
C SER A 14 -7.52 8.74 11.18
N ILE A 15 -6.31 9.13 10.76
CA ILE A 15 -5.54 8.42 9.73
C ILE A 15 -5.00 7.08 10.28
N THR A 16 -4.85 6.99 11.61
CA THR A 16 -4.30 5.82 12.29
C THR A 16 -5.37 4.98 13.00
N ASP A 17 -6.54 5.56 13.32
CA ASP A 17 -7.61 4.90 14.08
C ASP A 17 -8.24 3.72 13.31
N GLU A 18 -8.31 2.57 13.98
CA GLU A 18 -8.86 1.31 13.46
C GLU A 18 -10.37 1.15 13.74
N GLY A 19 -11.05 2.25 14.07
CA GLY A 19 -12.45 2.27 14.45
C GLY A 19 -12.67 2.04 15.95
N ARG A 20 -11.74 2.54 16.79
CA ARG A 20 -11.81 2.45 18.25
C ARG A 20 -12.89 3.36 18.85
N LEU A 21 -13.30 4.42 18.17
CA LEU A 21 -14.33 5.34 18.66
C LEU A 21 -15.67 4.62 18.91
N LEU A 22 -16.30 4.95 20.03
CA LEU A 22 -17.64 4.46 20.40
C LEU A 22 -18.72 5.41 19.87
N GLU A 23 -19.92 4.87 19.65
CA GLU A 23 -21.13 5.66 19.37
C GLU A 23 -21.35 6.74 20.47
N PRO A 24 -21.68 8.00 20.12
CA PRO A 24 -21.99 8.52 18.78
C PRO A 24 -20.79 9.20 18.06
N PHE A 25 -19.55 8.99 18.51
CA PHE A 25 -18.36 9.65 17.94
C PHE A 25 -17.76 8.89 16.76
N ARG A 26 -18.20 7.65 16.55
CA ARG A 26 -17.80 6.80 15.44
C ARG A 26 -18.37 7.35 14.13
N PRO A 27 -17.61 7.38 13.02
CA PRO A 27 -18.15 7.79 11.75
C PRO A 27 -19.19 6.78 11.22
N ASP A 28 -20.33 7.29 10.76
CA ASP A 28 -21.43 6.53 10.18
C ASP A 28 -21.13 6.06 8.75
N PRO A 29 -21.84 5.06 8.18
CA PRO A 29 -21.70 4.70 6.77
C PRO A 29 -21.75 5.93 5.84
N PRO A 30 -20.90 6.00 4.79
CA PRO A 30 -20.16 4.92 4.13
C PRO A 30 -18.77 4.60 4.69
N TYR A 31 -18.37 5.20 5.81
CA TYR A 31 -17.13 4.85 6.50
C TYR A 31 -17.16 3.39 6.98
N GLU A 32 -16.10 2.61 6.68
CA GLU A 32 -16.11 1.17 6.91
C GLU A 32 -15.53 0.80 8.28
N GLY A 33 -16.27 0.03 9.07
CA GLY A 33 -15.77 -0.47 10.35
C GLY A 33 -15.52 0.62 11.40
N GLY A 34 -16.03 1.85 11.19
CA GLY A 34 -15.77 3.00 12.05
C GLY A 34 -14.45 3.70 11.79
N ARG A 35 -13.76 3.34 10.72
CA ARG A 35 -12.53 3.99 10.26
C ARG A 35 -12.91 5.15 9.36
N PHE A 36 -12.10 6.19 9.32
CA PHE A 36 -12.32 7.37 8.46
C PHE A 36 -11.92 7.09 6.99
N THR A 37 -12.26 5.91 6.46
CA THR A 37 -11.94 5.49 5.10
C THR A 37 -12.91 4.38 4.61
N ASN A 38 -12.76 3.91 3.37
CA ASN A 38 -13.53 2.81 2.75
C ASN A 38 -12.89 1.43 2.93
N GLY A 39 -11.91 1.26 3.81
CA GLY A 39 -11.22 -0.02 4.01
C GLY A 39 -10.29 -0.03 5.22
N LEU A 40 -9.14 -0.70 5.10
CA LEU A 40 -8.11 -0.73 6.13
C LEU A 40 -7.34 0.60 6.17
N VAL A 41 -6.93 1.01 7.37
CA VAL A 41 -5.98 2.13 7.55
C VAL A 41 -4.54 1.64 7.43
N TYR A 42 -3.60 2.55 7.15
CA TYR A 42 -2.19 2.19 6.93
C TYR A 42 -1.58 1.40 8.09
N ALA A 43 -1.99 1.69 9.34
CA ALA A 43 -1.51 0.96 10.51
C ALA A 43 -1.89 -0.53 10.47
N GLN A 44 -3.07 -0.85 9.93
CA GLN A 44 -3.53 -2.23 9.74
C GLN A 44 -2.79 -2.90 8.59
N VAL A 45 -2.66 -2.21 7.46
CA VAL A 45 -1.95 -2.72 6.28
C VAL A 45 -0.47 -2.96 6.63
N LEU A 46 0.23 -1.97 7.18
CA LEU A 46 1.63 -2.09 7.62
C LEU A 46 1.82 -3.23 8.64
N THR A 47 0.86 -3.44 9.54
CA THR A 47 0.95 -4.58 10.48
C THR A 47 0.83 -5.92 9.75
N GLN A 48 -0.02 -6.00 8.71
CA GLN A 48 -0.19 -7.20 7.89
C GLN A 48 1.09 -7.50 7.10
N GLU A 49 1.64 -6.50 6.40
CA GLU A 49 2.91 -6.65 5.65
C GLU A 49 4.07 -7.10 6.54
N LEU A 50 4.12 -6.61 7.77
CA LEU A 50 5.19 -6.95 8.70
C LEU A 50 4.94 -8.24 9.51
N GLN A 51 3.80 -8.90 9.31
CA GLN A 51 3.41 -10.09 10.07
C GLN A 51 4.36 -11.27 9.80
N ASP A 52 4.83 -11.41 8.57
CA ASP A 52 5.77 -12.46 8.11
C ASP A 52 7.12 -12.32 8.80
N PHE A 53 7.47 -11.09 9.17
CA PHE A 53 8.63 -10.77 10.00
C PHE A 53 8.34 -10.96 11.50
N GLY A 54 7.21 -11.54 11.87
CA GLY A 54 6.79 -11.78 13.25
C GLY A 54 6.45 -10.51 14.03
N VAL A 55 6.15 -9.40 13.34
CA VAL A 55 5.70 -8.16 13.96
C VAL A 55 4.21 -8.25 14.29
N ARG A 56 3.82 -7.66 15.42
CA ARG A 56 2.42 -7.47 15.81
C ARG A 56 2.18 -6.01 16.16
N SER A 57 0.94 -5.59 16.27
CA SER A 57 0.65 -4.21 16.69
C SER A 57 -0.31 -4.09 17.88
N ASN A 58 -0.24 -2.94 18.53
CA ASN A 58 -1.29 -2.40 19.38
C ASN A 58 -1.53 -0.95 18.93
N ASN A 59 -2.79 -0.60 18.70
CA ASN A 59 -3.16 0.73 18.23
C ASN A 59 -3.87 1.51 19.33
N TYR A 60 -3.37 2.70 19.68
CA TYR A 60 -3.90 3.63 20.68
C TYR A 60 -4.50 4.89 20.07
N ALA A 61 -4.48 5.02 18.74
CA ALA A 61 -5.01 6.19 18.05
C ALA A 61 -6.54 6.30 18.20
N TYR A 62 -7.02 7.53 18.15
CA TYR A 62 -8.45 7.86 18.13
C TYR A 62 -8.72 8.93 17.08
N GLY A 63 -9.78 8.76 16.31
CA GLY A 63 -10.23 9.78 15.37
C GLY A 63 -10.42 11.15 16.02
N GLY A 64 -9.92 12.19 15.34
CA GLY A 64 -9.96 13.56 15.83
C GLY A 64 -8.99 13.88 16.97
N ALA A 65 -8.05 13.01 17.33
CA ALA A 65 -7.06 13.33 18.36
C ALA A 65 -6.12 14.47 17.95
N ASN A 66 -5.80 15.34 18.91
CA ASN A 66 -4.80 16.40 18.76
C ASN A 66 -3.58 16.13 19.66
N ALA A 67 -2.42 16.65 19.24
CA ALA A 67 -1.23 16.69 20.08
C ALA A 67 -1.41 17.73 21.21
N VAL A 68 -2.03 18.87 20.90
CA VAL A 68 -2.37 19.95 21.81
C VAL A 68 -3.89 19.98 22.00
N PRO A 69 -4.40 19.50 23.15
CA PRO A 69 -5.83 19.53 23.42
C PRO A 69 -6.42 20.96 23.38
N SER A 70 -7.40 21.17 22.51
CA SER A 70 -8.15 22.43 22.33
C SER A 70 -9.52 22.41 23.01
N GLU A 71 -10.10 21.21 23.20
CA GLU A 71 -11.45 21.00 23.75
C GLU A 71 -11.49 19.91 24.83
N PRO A 72 -12.52 19.86 25.70
CA PRO A 72 -12.65 18.85 26.75
C PRO A 72 -12.52 17.40 26.28
N GLN A 73 -13.03 17.08 25.09
CA GLN A 73 -12.95 15.74 24.51
C GLN A 73 -11.50 15.37 24.15
N GLN A 74 -10.69 16.34 23.70
CA GLN A 74 -9.29 16.12 23.35
C GLN A 74 -8.42 15.69 24.54
N TYR A 75 -8.81 16.01 25.77
CA TYR A 75 -8.08 15.55 26.96
C TYR A 75 -8.24 14.05 27.24
N VAL A 76 -9.21 13.39 26.60
CA VAL A 76 -9.43 11.94 26.78
C VAL A 76 -9.05 11.11 25.55
N ILE A 77 -8.90 11.74 24.37
CA ILE A 77 -8.51 11.06 23.12
C ILE A 77 -7.17 11.51 22.55
N GLY A 78 -6.66 12.70 22.94
CA GLY A 78 -5.43 13.28 22.42
C GLY A 78 -4.17 12.49 22.80
N LEU A 79 -3.02 12.85 22.21
CA LEU A 79 -1.77 12.09 22.33
C LEU A 79 -1.39 11.75 23.78
N ASP A 80 -1.53 12.72 24.69
CA ASP A 80 -1.21 12.53 26.11
C ASP A 80 -2.05 11.43 26.76
N ALA A 81 -3.34 11.35 26.41
CA ALA A 81 -4.25 10.32 26.91
C ALA A 81 -3.89 8.94 26.34
N GLN A 82 -3.53 8.88 25.05
CA GLN A 82 -3.11 7.64 24.39
C GLN A 82 -1.82 7.08 25.01
N VAL A 83 -0.81 7.94 25.23
CA VAL A 83 0.43 7.54 25.91
C VAL A 83 0.15 7.13 27.36
N THR A 84 -0.77 7.82 28.04
CA THR A 84 -1.19 7.43 29.40
C THR A 84 -1.86 6.06 29.43
N GLU A 85 -2.73 5.75 28.45
CA GLU A 85 -3.34 4.43 28.29
C GLU A 85 -2.27 3.34 28.12
N PHE A 86 -1.26 3.59 27.27
CA PHE A 86 -0.11 2.72 27.13
C PHE A 86 0.66 2.52 28.46
N GLU A 87 0.96 3.60 29.19
CA GLU A 87 1.70 3.51 30.46
C GLU A 87 0.94 2.72 31.54
N ILE A 88 -0.40 2.79 31.54
CA ILE A 88 -1.25 2.00 32.41
C ILE A 88 -1.24 0.53 31.98
N GLY A 89 -1.24 0.24 30.68
CA GLY A 89 -1.12 -1.12 30.15
C GLY A 89 0.25 -1.76 30.43
N TYR A 90 1.30 -0.94 30.47
CA TYR A 90 2.70 -1.38 30.60
C TYR A 90 3.39 -0.76 31.83
N LEU A 91 2.75 -0.85 32.99
CA LEU A 91 3.25 -0.30 34.27
C LEU A 91 4.70 -0.68 34.59
N PHE A 92 5.12 -1.89 34.21
CA PHE A 92 6.44 -2.45 34.50
C PHE A 92 7.45 -2.32 33.35
N GLY A 93 7.10 -1.60 32.28
CA GLY A 93 7.93 -1.42 31.09
C GLY A 93 7.28 -1.97 29.83
N ALA A 94 7.67 -1.39 28.70
CA ALA A 94 7.27 -1.80 27.37
C ALA A 94 7.78 -3.21 27.05
N PRO A 95 7.13 -3.95 26.15
CA PRO A 95 7.66 -5.18 25.60
C PRO A 95 8.99 -4.93 24.89
N SER A 96 9.97 -5.81 25.08
CA SER A 96 11.23 -5.74 24.33
C SER A 96 11.01 -5.93 22.83
N GLY A 97 11.81 -5.24 22.02
CA GLY A 97 11.63 -5.15 20.57
C GLY A 97 10.35 -4.40 20.22
N SER A 98 10.03 -3.30 20.90
CA SER A 98 8.89 -2.46 20.54
C SER A 98 9.32 -1.16 19.87
N ALA A 99 8.60 -0.77 18.83
CA ALA A 99 8.72 0.52 18.19
C ALA A 99 7.42 1.31 18.36
N ALA A 100 7.52 2.58 18.75
CA ALA A 100 6.36 3.47 18.84
C ALA A 100 6.22 4.30 17.57
N VAL A 101 5.06 4.20 16.93
CA VAL A 101 4.69 4.96 15.75
C VAL A 101 3.85 6.15 16.19
N ILE A 102 4.29 7.37 15.87
CA ILE A 102 3.58 8.61 16.19
C ILE A 102 3.28 9.34 14.87
N PHE A 103 1.99 9.43 14.53
CA PHE A 103 1.51 10.22 13.39
C PHE A 103 0.36 11.12 13.85
N ILE A 104 0.68 12.36 14.18
CA ILE A 104 -0.27 13.31 14.75
C ILE A 104 0.17 14.75 14.50
N GLY A 105 -0.80 15.66 14.50
CA GLY A 105 -0.55 17.10 14.43
C GLY A 105 -1.32 17.80 13.31
N GLY A 106 -1.84 17.06 12.32
CA GLY A 106 -2.63 17.64 11.22
C GLY A 106 -3.81 18.46 11.75
N ASN A 107 -4.64 17.86 12.60
CA ASN A 107 -5.77 18.54 13.24
C ASN A 107 -5.34 19.81 14.01
N ASP A 108 -4.18 19.79 14.67
CA ASP A 108 -3.68 20.94 15.45
C ASP A 108 -3.44 22.18 14.59
N TYR A 109 -3.10 22.03 13.31
CA TYR A 109 -2.88 23.17 12.40
C TYR A 109 -4.19 23.72 11.82
N HIS A 110 -5.20 22.87 11.66
CA HIS A 110 -6.49 23.26 11.09
C HIS A 110 -7.48 23.77 12.14
N ASP A 111 -7.39 23.31 13.39
CA ASP A 111 -8.31 23.70 14.48
C ASP A 111 -7.94 25.03 15.16
N VAL A 112 -6.73 25.55 14.91
CA VAL A 112 -6.19 26.73 15.61
C VAL A 112 -6.09 27.94 14.69
N ASN A 113 -5.91 29.11 15.29
CA ASN A 113 -5.62 30.32 14.52
C ASN A 113 -4.31 30.12 13.72
N PRO A 114 -4.34 30.18 12.38
CA PRO A 114 -3.15 29.96 11.54
C PRO A 114 -2.06 31.03 11.73
N ASN A 115 -2.35 32.10 12.48
CA ASN A 115 -1.40 33.14 12.85
C ASN A 115 -0.80 32.96 14.26
N ASP A 116 -1.04 31.85 14.96
CA ASP A 116 -0.41 31.60 16.26
C ASP A 116 1.06 31.17 16.04
N PRO A 117 2.05 32.04 16.30
CA PRO A 117 3.45 31.71 16.03
C PRO A 117 4.00 30.64 16.98
N THR A 118 3.24 30.24 17.99
CA THR A 118 3.66 29.27 19.00
C THR A 118 3.15 27.85 18.73
N ILE A 119 2.19 27.65 17.82
CA ILE A 119 1.56 26.35 17.61
C ILE A 119 2.59 25.26 17.29
N VAL A 120 3.49 25.51 16.34
CA VAL A 120 4.54 24.55 15.96
C VAL A 120 5.40 24.16 17.16
N ASN A 121 5.72 25.11 18.07
CA ASN A 121 6.49 24.77 19.28
C ASN A 121 5.68 23.85 20.19
N ARG A 122 4.40 24.18 20.44
CA ARG A 122 3.55 23.42 21.35
C ARG A 122 3.31 22.00 20.85
N VAL A 123 3.04 21.83 19.56
CA VAL A 123 2.82 20.51 18.94
C VAL A 123 4.09 19.65 19.07
N ILE A 124 5.25 20.20 18.71
CA ILE A 124 6.53 19.49 18.83
C ILE A 124 6.87 19.17 20.29
N GLU A 125 6.62 20.09 21.24
CA GLU A 125 6.81 19.84 22.67
C GLU A 125 5.93 18.67 23.18
N ARG A 126 4.71 18.52 22.63
CA ARG A 126 3.82 17.40 22.98
C ARG A 126 4.29 16.08 22.38
N ILE A 127 4.76 16.09 21.13
CA ILE A 127 5.36 14.92 20.49
C ILE A 127 6.63 14.49 21.23
N ASP A 128 7.48 15.44 21.61
CA ASP A 128 8.70 15.17 22.40
C ASP A 128 8.37 14.60 23.78
N ASP A 129 7.41 15.18 24.52
CA ASP A 129 7.00 14.62 25.82
C ASP A 129 6.48 13.18 25.69
N ALA A 130 5.63 12.91 24.67
CA ALA A 130 5.13 11.58 24.37
C ALA A 130 6.27 10.59 24.05
N ALA A 131 7.13 10.92 23.08
CA ALA A 131 8.28 10.11 22.70
C ALA A 131 9.21 9.84 23.90
N GLY A 132 9.47 10.85 24.72
CA GLY A 132 10.32 10.74 25.89
C GLY A 132 9.70 9.86 26.98
N ARG A 133 8.38 9.90 27.16
CA ARG A 133 7.66 8.99 28.08
C ARG A 133 7.74 7.55 27.60
N LEU A 134 7.50 7.31 26.31
CA LEU A 134 7.58 5.98 25.69
C LEU A 134 8.99 5.40 25.78
N ALA A 135 10.01 6.17 25.44
CA ALA A 135 11.42 5.77 25.57
C ALA A 135 11.80 5.45 27.03
N ARG A 136 11.34 6.25 28.01
CA ARG A 136 11.55 5.96 29.44
C ARG A 136 10.86 4.69 29.91
N ARG A 137 9.81 4.25 29.21
CA ARG A 137 9.16 2.96 29.46
C ARG A 137 9.86 1.79 28.78
N GLY A 138 10.92 2.04 28.00
CA GLY A 138 11.70 0.99 27.36
C GLY A 138 11.16 0.60 25.98
N VAL A 139 10.46 1.50 25.29
CA VAL A 139 10.30 1.39 23.83
C VAL A 139 11.70 1.49 23.20
N ASP A 140 12.01 0.56 22.30
CA ASP A 140 13.35 0.38 21.74
C ASP A 140 13.60 1.30 20.54
N GLU A 141 12.55 1.66 19.78
CA GLU A 141 12.64 2.51 18.59
C GLU A 141 11.47 3.49 18.50
N LEU A 142 11.71 4.66 17.92
CA LEU A 142 10.69 5.64 17.59
C LEU A 142 10.52 5.73 16.07
N ILE A 143 9.27 5.82 15.61
CA ILE A 143 8.92 6.01 14.21
C ILE A 143 8.01 7.23 14.17
N LEU A 144 8.48 8.32 13.58
CA LEU A 144 7.72 9.57 13.50
C LEU A 144 7.32 9.80 12.05
N PHE A 145 6.04 10.04 11.82
CA PHE A 145 5.54 10.45 10.51
C PHE A 145 5.55 11.98 10.47
N ASN A 146 6.15 12.56 9.45
CA ASN A 146 5.98 13.99 9.19
C ASN A 146 4.59 14.25 8.59
N LEU A 147 4.19 15.52 8.55
CA LEU A 147 2.86 15.88 8.06
C LEU A 147 2.92 16.28 6.59
N PRO A 148 1.93 15.89 5.77
CA PRO A 148 1.79 16.46 4.43
C PRO A 148 1.42 17.94 4.51
N LEU A 149 1.76 18.70 3.48
CA LEU A 149 1.36 20.09 3.33
C LEU A 149 -0.16 20.19 3.20
N SER A 150 -0.73 21.30 3.67
CA SER A 150 -2.17 21.57 3.52
C SER A 150 -2.54 21.66 2.05
N SER A 151 -1.64 22.21 1.21
CA SER A 151 -1.83 22.25 -0.24
C SER A 151 -1.89 20.88 -0.91
N GLN A 152 -1.43 19.81 -0.26
CA GLN A 152 -1.50 18.43 -0.77
C GLN A 152 -2.80 17.71 -0.39
N ILE A 153 -3.63 18.30 0.48
CA ILE A 153 -4.87 17.69 0.97
C ILE A 153 -6.09 18.37 0.33
N PRO A 154 -7.02 17.63 -0.30
CA PRO A 154 -8.13 18.23 -1.08
C PRO A 154 -8.97 19.24 -0.30
N ARG A 155 -9.26 19.01 0.99
CA ARG A 155 -10.07 19.90 1.84
C ARG A 155 -9.48 21.30 1.94
N TRP A 156 -8.17 21.40 2.12
CA TRP A 156 -7.51 22.66 2.48
C TRP A 156 -7.12 23.49 1.27
N GLN A 157 -7.19 22.92 0.07
CA GLN A 157 -7.11 23.68 -1.20
C GLN A 157 -8.26 24.69 -1.36
N LEU A 158 -9.30 24.62 -0.51
CA LEU A 158 -10.40 25.58 -0.45
C LEU A 158 -10.06 26.86 0.34
N LEU A 159 -8.95 26.89 1.09
CA LEU A 159 -8.48 28.07 1.81
C LEU A 159 -8.07 29.19 0.84
N SER A 160 -8.02 30.43 1.34
CA SER A 160 -7.44 31.50 0.52
C SER A 160 -5.94 31.23 0.26
N PRO A 161 -5.36 31.68 -0.86
CA PRO A 161 -3.95 31.44 -1.16
C PRO A 161 -2.98 31.91 -0.06
N ALA A 162 -3.36 32.94 0.71
CA ALA A 162 -2.54 33.44 1.81
C ALA A 162 -2.63 32.55 3.08
N GLU A 163 -3.82 32.02 3.38
CA GLU A 163 -4.02 31.08 4.49
C GLU A 163 -3.34 29.75 4.19
N LEU A 164 -3.51 29.21 2.98
CA LEU A 164 -2.88 27.97 2.55
C LEU A 164 -1.35 28.04 2.63
N ALA A 165 -0.75 29.12 2.13
CA ALA A 165 0.70 29.31 2.20
C ALA A 165 1.21 29.49 3.65
N ALA A 166 0.40 30.06 4.53
CA ALA A 166 0.76 30.21 5.94
C ALA A 166 0.71 28.85 6.67
N GLU A 167 -0.29 28.02 6.39
CA GLU A 167 -0.37 26.65 6.93
C GLU A 167 0.77 25.77 6.44
N ASP A 168 1.07 25.79 5.13
CA ASP A 168 2.21 25.06 4.57
C ASP A 168 3.54 25.47 5.22
N THR A 169 3.75 26.77 5.45
CA THR A 169 4.96 27.27 6.16
C THR A 169 5.05 26.73 7.59
N MET A 170 3.92 26.58 8.29
CA MET A 170 3.91 26.02 9.64
C MET A 170 4.19 24.52 9.64
N ILE A 171 3.69 23.80 8.63
CA ILE A 171 3.91 22.36 8.46
C ILE A 171 5.37 22.09 8.04
N ASP A 172 5.95 22.89 7.15
CA ASP A 172 7.39 22.82 6.85
C ASP A 172 8.23 22.96 8.13
N ALA A 173 7.90 23.97 8.95
CA ALA A 173 8.58 24.18 10.22
C ALA A 173 8.35 23.03 11.23
N HIS A 174 7.20 22.35 11.19
CA HIS A 174 6.95 21.14 11.96
C HIS A 174 7.87 20.00 11.52
N ASN A 175 7.90 19.72 10.22
CA ASN A 175 8.67 18.64 9.62
C ASN A 175 10.18 18.82 9.88
N ASP A 176 10.71 20.04 9.75
CA ASP A 176 12.10 20.38 10.10
C ASP A 176 12.44 20.10 11.57
N ARG A 177 11.47 20.30 12.46
CA ARG A 177 11.66 20.08 13.91
C ARG A 177 11.55 18.62 14.28
N LEU A 178 10.77 17.81 13.57
CA LEU A 178 10.81 16.36 13.73
C LEU A 178 12.18 15.80 13.34
N LEU A 179 12.83 16.32 12.31
CA LEU A 179 14.22 15.94 11.97
C LEU A 179 15.21 16.31 13.08
N THR A 180 15.02 17.48 13.71
CA THR A 180 15.82 17.89 14.88
C THR A 180 15.58 16.95 16.07
N LEU A 181 14.32 16.57 16.30
CA LEU A 181 13.92 15.65 17.37
C LEU A 181 14.52 14.25 17.16
N LYS A 182 14.44 13.73 15.93
CA LYS A 182 15.08 12.48 15.51
C LYS A 182 16.57 12.46 15.86
N ALA A 183 17.31 13.52 15.47
CA ALA A 183 18.73 13.62 15.76
C ALA A 183 19.04 13.64 17.28
N ALA A 184 18.15 14.23 18.08
CA ALA A 184 18.28 14.25 19.54
C ALA A 184 18.07 12.86 20.16
N TYR A 185 17.06 12.10 19.74
CA TYR A 185 16.80 10.74 20.23
C TYR A 185 17.85 9.73 19.75
N ASP A 186 18.28 9.80 18.49
CA ASP A 186 19.39 8.99 17.99
C ASP A 186 20.65 9.21 18.84
N SER A 187 20.96 10.48 19.16
CA SER A 187 22.09 10.85 20.02
C SER A 187 21.92 10.36 21.47
N ALA A 188 20.68 10.21 21.93
CA ALA A 188 20.34 9.66 23.24
C ALA A 188 20.32 8.12 23.27
N GLY A 189 20.57 7.47 22.12
CA GLY A 189 20.59 6.01 22.00
C GLY A 189 19.21 5.38 21.84
N VAL A 190 18.22 6.15 21.40
CA VAL A 190 16.90 5.66 21.00
C VAL A 190 16.79 5.82 19.49
N PRO A 191 17.03 4.75 18.70
CA PRO A 191 16.86 4.79 17.25
C PRO A 191 15.54 5.45 16.87
N THR A 192 15.59 6.42 15.97
CA THR A 192 14.40 7.13 15.51
C THR A 192 14.36 7.18 13.99
N THR A 193 13.25 6.79 13.40
CA THR A 193 13.03 6.81 11.94
C THR A 193 11.98 7.86 11.58
N ILE A 194 12.19 8.58 10.47
CA ILE A 194 11.19 9.50 9.91
C ILE A 194 10.56 8.85 8.68
N VAL A 195 9.22 8.75 8.66
CA VAL A 195 8.45 8.46 7.45
C VAL A 195 8.03 9.80 6.83
N ASP A 196 8.50 10.07 5.62
CA ASP A 196 8.33 11.34 4.90
C ASP A 196 7.06 11.37 4.03
N VAL A 197 5.93 11.54 4.70
CA VAL A 197 4.58 11.65 4.11
C VAL A 197 4.45 12.88 3.20
N GLU A 198 5.09 14.00 3.54
CA GLU A 198 5.10 15.20 2.69
C GLU A 198 5.67 14.89 1.31
N ARG A 199 6.85 14.26 1.28
CA ARG A 199 7.45 13.83 0.03
C ARG A 199 6.58 12.79 -0.68
N LEU A 200 6.06 11.80 0.03
CA LEU A 200 5.18 10.79 -0.57
C LEU A 200 4.01 11.44 -1.34
N LEU A 201 3.29 12.37 -0.71
CA LEU A 201 2.13 13.01 -1.35
C LEU A 201 2.53 13.93 -2.51
N HIS A 202 3.75 14.50 -2.49
CA HIS A 202 4.27 15.25 -3.63
C HIS A 202 4.39 14.35 -4.87
N GLU A 203 5.02 13.19 -4.69
CA GLU A 203 5.27 12.23 -5.76
C GLU A 203 3.95 11.61 -6.26
N VAL A 204 3.10 11.14 -5.34
CA VAL A 204 1.79 10.56 -5.69
C VAL A 204 0.93 11.55 -6.46
N ARG A 205 0.88 12.82 -6.05
CA ARG A 205 0.09 13.84 -6.76
C ARG A 205 0.68 14.18 -8.13
N GLY A 206 2.01 14.20 -8.25
CA GLY A 206 2.70 14.45 -9.52
C GLY A 206 2.50 13.34 -10.54
N GLU A 207 2.39 12.10 -10.06
CA GLU A 207 2.44 10.88 -10.87
C GLU A 207 1.30 9.91 -10.55
N ILE A 208 0.06 10.40 -10.45
CA ILE A 208 -1.08 9.59 -9.98
C ILE A 208 -1.25 8.26 -10.73
N GLU A 209 -0.97 8.24 -12.04
CA GLU A 209 -1.09 7.02 -12.85
C GLU A 209 -0.04 5.97 -12.47
N THR A 210 1.17 6.37 -12.03
CA THR A 210 2.24 5.47 -11.54
C THR A 210 1.79 4.68 -10.31
N PHE A 211 0.92 5.27 -9.50
CA PHE A 211 0.36 4.64 -8.30
C PHE A 211 -0.97 3.91 -8.55
N GLY A 212 -1.34 3.69 -9.82
CA GLY A 212 -2.62 3.05 -10.17
C GLY A 212 -3.85 3.94 -9.93
N LEU A 213 -3.67 5.23 -9.70
CA LEU A 213 -4.74 6.16 -9.38
C LEU A 213 -5.21 6.92 -10.63
N LYS A 214 -6.52 7.12 -10.72
CA LYS A 214 -7.19 7.98 -11.71
C LYS A 214 -7.59 9.33 -11.13
N ALA A 215 -7.67 9.47 -9.82
CA ALA A 215 -8.01 10.72 -9.16
C ALA A 215 -7.26 10.91 -7.84
N TYR A 216 -6.65 12.09 -7.69
CA TYR A 216 -6.05 12.54 -6.43
C TYR A 216 -6.84 13.68 -5.81
N ASP A 217 -7.01 14.79 -6.54
CA ASP A 217 -7.70 15.99 -6.02
C ASP A 217 -9.23 15.86 -5.96
N ALA A 218 -9.79 14.76 -6.49
CA ALA A 218 -11.22 14.47 -6.44
C ALA A 218 -11.45 13.24 -5.55
N PRO A 219 -11.97 13.40 -4.32
CA PRO A 219 -12.21 12.28 -3.41
C PRO A 219 -13.43 11.45 -3.83
N LEU A 220 -13.60 10.25 -3.26
CA LEU A 220 -14.79 9.40 -3.48
C LEU A 220 -16.09 10.03 -2.96
N TYR A 221 -15.99 10.74 -1.84
CA TYR A 221 -17.07 11.45 -1.18
C TYR A 221 -16.67 12.92 -0.97
N LEU A 222 -17.61 13.82 -1.18
CA LEU A 222 -17.55 15.20 -0.71
C LEU A 222 -18.20 15.27 0.68
N LEU A 223 -17.92 16.34 1.43
CA LEU A 223 -18.62 16.60 2.69
C LEU A 223 -19.68 17.69 2.48
N ASP A 224 -20.89 17.46 3.00
CA ASP A 224 -21.95 18.47 3.02
C ASP A 224 -21.76 19.51 4.15
N GLU A 225 -22.73 20.39 4.34
CA GLU A 225 -22.66 21.46 5.35
C GLU A 225 -22.66 20.93 6.80
N ASP A 226 -23.09 19.69 7.01
CA ASP A 226 -23.08 19.00 8.31
C ASP A 226 -21.89 18.02 8.42
N ASP A 227 -20.88 18.17 7.55
CA ASP A 227 -19.73 17.26 7.37
C ASP A 227 -20.13 15.79 7.13
N ARG A 228 -21.27 15.55 6.48
CA ARG A 228 -21.68 14.20 6.08
C ARG A 228 -21.16 13.85 4.69
N PRO A 229 -20.67 12.60 4.49
CA PRO A 229 -20.18 12.14 3.19
C PRO A 229 -21.29 11.99 2.16
N VAL A 230 -21.11 12.64 1.01
CA VAL A 230 -21.99 12.59 -0.16
C VAL A 230 -21.18 12.14 -1.37
N ARG A 231 -21.63 11.08 -2.06
CA ARG A 231 -20.86 10.47 -3.16
C ARG A 231 -20.52 11.50 -4.25
N ASN A 232 -19.25 11.57 -4.62
CA ASN A 232 -18.76 12.54 -5.59
C ASN A 232 -19.10 12.10 -7.01
N GLY A 233 -19.85 12.92 -7.74
CA GLY A 233 -20.22 12.64 -9.13
C GLY A 233 -19.04 12.60 -10.09
N ALA A 234 -17.90 13.22 -9.74
CA ALA A 234 -16.69 13.27 -10.57
C ALA A 234 -15.87 11.97 -10.53
N THR A 235 -16.07 11.11 -9.53
CA THR A 235 -15.35 9.85 -9.34
C THR A 235 -16.27 8.65 -9.29
N ILE A 236 -17.58 8.84 -9.50
CA ILE A 236 -18.59 7.77 -9.42
C ILE A 236 -18.35 6.63 -10.43
N GLN A 237 -17.64 6.94 -11.52
CA GLN A 237 -17.27 6.02 -12.58
C GLN A 237 -15.93 5.29 -12.35
N PHE A 238 -15.15 5.70 -11.34
CA PHE A 238 -13.88 5.05 -11.00
C PHE A 238 -14.11 3.96 -9.96
N ASP A 239 -13.22 2.97 -9.95
CA ASP A 239 -13.13 2.04 -8.85
C ASP A 239 -12.66 2.80 -7.58
N PRO A 240 -13.22 2.52 -6.38
CA PRO A 240 -12.69 3.06 -5.13
C PRO A 240 -11.18 2.94 -4.95
N ASP A 241 -10.56 1.89 -5.49
CA ASP A 241 -9.12 1.65 -5.38
C ASP A 241 -8.29 2.51 -6.35
N GLU A 242 -8.94 3.19 -7.30
CA GLU A 242 -8.29 4.11 -8.25
C GLU A 242 -8.33 5.58 -7.77
N VAL A 243 -8.75 5.84 -6.54
CA VAL A 243 -8.91 7.21 -6.01
C VAL A 243 -8.12 7.38 -4.72
N ALA A 244 -7.26 8.39 -4.63
CA ALA A 244 -6.34 8.56 -3.50
C ALA A 244 -7.04 8.90 -2.17
N PHE A 245 -8.16 9.62 -2.24
CA PHE A 245 -8.87 10.16 -1.07
C PHE A 245 -10.29 9.63 -0.99
N PHE A 246 -10.67 9.18 0.22
CA PHE A 246 -12.04 8.75 0.50
C PHE A 246 -12.97 9.95 0.62
N ASP A 247 -12.61 10.88 1.49
CA ASP A 247 -13.26 12.18 1.64
C ASP A 247 -12.21 13.29 1.45
N PRO A 248 -12.56 14.60 1.50
CA PRO A 248 -11.59 15.65 1.24
C PRO A 248 -10.39 15.70 2.21
N VAL A 249 -10.46 15.00 3.34
CA VAL A 249 -9.43 14.98 4.39
C VAL A 249 -8.70 13.63 4.43
N HIS A 250 -9.44 12.53 4.35
CA HIS A 250 -8.92 11.20 4.64
C HIS A 250 -8.56 10.40 3.39
N PRO A 251 -7.43 9.66 3.39
CA PRO A 251 -7.07 8.75 2.31
C PRO A 251 -8.13 7.66 2.10
N SER A 252 -8.25 7.18 0.87
CA SER A 252 -8.98 5.93 0.58
C SER A 252 -8.21 4.73 1.10
N ALA A 253 -8.81 3.53 0.99
CA ALA A 253 -8.10 2.29 1.24
C ALA A 253 -6.82 2.18 0.38
N ALA A 254 -6.88 2.53 -0.91
CA ALA A 254 -5.71 2.58 -1.80
C ALA A 254 -4.67 3.62 -1.33
N GLY A 255 -5.11 4.81 -0.93
CA GLY A 255 -4.21 5.82 -0.36
C GLY A 255 -3.51 5.35 0.92
N HIS A 256 -4.22 4.61 1.78
CA HIS A 256 -3.63 3.97 2.96
C HIS A 256 -2.67 2.83 2.61
N GLY A 257 -2.94 2.06 1.55
CA GLY A 257 -2.04 1.05 1.02
C GLY A 257 -0.71 1.65 0.54
N ILE A 258 -0.78 2.74 -0.25
CA ILE A 258 0.41 3.48 -0.70
C ILE A 258 1.22 4.01 0.49
N LEU A 259 0.56 4.59 1.49
CA LEU A 259 1.23 5.06 2.70
C LEU A 259 1.87 3.92 3.49
N ALA A 260 1.20 2.77 3.59
CA ALA A 260 1.74 1.60 4.28
C ALA A 260 2.98 1.04 3.58
N ALA A 261 2.94 0.89 2.25
CA ALA A 261 4.08 0.41 1.45
C ALA A 261 5.29 1.36 1.58
N PHE A 262 5.06 2.67 1.51
CA PHE A 262 6.12 3.66 1.71
C PHE A 262 6.70 3.63 3.13
N ALA A 263 5.85 3.48 4.15
CA ALA A 263 6.29 3.35 5.53
C ALA A 263 7.08 2.05 5.73
N GLU A 264 6.62 0.93 5.19
CA GLU A 264 7.30 -0.36 5.28
C GLU A 264 8.71 -0.27 4.70
N ALA A 265 8.86 0.23 3.46
CA ALA A 265 10.15 0.44 2.82
C ALA A 265 11.07 1.32 3.67
N THR A 266 10.52 2.42 4.22
CA THR A 266 11.29 3.30 5.12
C THR A 266 11.78 2.56 6.37
N LEU A 267 10.95 1.73 6.99
CA LEU A 267 11.26 1.00 8.23
C LEU A 267 12.24 -0.16 8.03
N ARG A 268 12.29 -0.71 6.82
CA ARG A 268 13.28 -1.73 6.43
C ARG A 268 14.65 -1.12 6.11
N ALA A 269 14.77 0.20 6.23
CA ALA A 269 15.94 1.02 5.93
C ALA A 269 16.34 0.96 4.45
N ASP A 270 15.33 0.90 3.58
CA ASP A 270 15.47 0.70 2.14
C ASP A 270 15.84 2.00 1.42
N ARG A 271 16.48 1.91 0.26
CA ARG A 271 16.78 3.10 -0.55
C ARG A 271 15.54 3.48 -1.35
N VAL A 272 14.98 4.64 -1.04
CA VAL A 272 13.88 5.25 -1.80
C VAL A 272 14.45 6.09 -2.96
N THR A 273 14.19 5.66 -4.20
CA THR A 273 14.60 6.36 -5.43
C THR A 273 13.38 6.77 -6.23
N PHE A 274 13.20 8.08 -6.45
CA PHE A 274 12.22 8.62 -7.39
C PHE A 274 12.92 9.18 -8.63
N ARG A 275 12.34 8.95 -9.79
CA ARG A 275 12.78 9.51 -11.07
C ARG A 275 11.55 10.07 -11.80
N GLY A 276 11.73 11.22 -12.45
CA GLY A 276 10.68 11.89 -13.23
C GLY A 276 10.81 11.62 -14.73
N ASP A 277 10.18 12.46 -15.56
CA ASP A 277 9.76 12.22 -16.96
C ASP A 277 10.79 11.83 -18.07
N ALA A 278 11.95 11.27 -17.76
CA ALA A 278 12.97 10.90 -18.75
C ALA A 278 13.29 9.42 -18.69
N ASN A 279 13.73 8.83 -19.81
CA ASN A 279 14.30 7.48 -19.80
C ASN A 279 15.49 7.38 -18.81
N ASN A 280 15.39 6.50 -17.85
CA ASN A 280 16.30 6.35 -16.73
C ASN A 280 17.02 5.01 -16.75
N VAL A 281 18.20 5.02 -16.15
CA VAL A 281 18.93 3.79 -15.81
C VAL A 281 19.11 3.80 -14.30
N VAL A 282 18.38 2.92 -13.62
CA VAL A 282 18.42 2.75 -12.17
C VAL A 282 19.17 1.47 -11.85
N SER A 283 20.24 1.61 -11.08
CA SER A 283 20.95 0.48 -10.49
C SER A 283 20.75 0.50 -8.99
N GLY A 284 20.06 -0.53 -8.55
CA GLY A 284 20.02 -1.14 -7.24
C GLY A 284 21.36 -1.23 -6.55
N ILE A 285 21.33 -1.24 -5.23
CA ILE A 285 22.45 -1.77 -4.43
C ILE A 285 21.92 -2.96 -3.62
N SER A 286 22.79 -3.64 -2.87
CA SER A 286 22.31 -4.66 -1.92
C SER A 286 21.50 -4.01 -0.79
N GLY A 287 20.41 -4.64 -0.38
CA GLY A 287 19.36 -4.08 0.46
C GLY A 287 18.04 -4.15 -0.29
N ALA A 288 16.93 -4.04 0.44
CA ALA A 288 15.68 -3.78 -0.22
C ALA A 288 15.66 -2.30 -0.68
N ASP A 289 15.10 -2.04 -1.84
CA ASP A 289 15.02 -0.74 -2.50
C ASP A 289 13.55 -0.45 -2.85
N PHE A 290 13.10 0.80 -2.68
CA PHE A 290 11.84 1.29 -3.27
C PHE A 290 12.18 2.20 -4.45
N VAL A 291 11.83 1.78 -5.66
CA VAL A 291 12.15 2.49 -6.90
C VAL A 291 10.86 2.93 -7.58
N VAL A 292 10.77 4.22 -7.90
CA VAL A 292 9.77 4.79 -8.80
C VAL A 292 10.53 5.37 -9.99
N ALA A 293 10.37 4.81 -11.19
CA ALA A 293 11.10 5.22 -12.39
C ALA A 293 10.36 6.30 -13.21
N GLY A 294 9.04 6.41 -13.10
CA GLY A 294 8.29 7.57 -13.55
C GLY A 294 7.85 7.47 -15.02
N LEU A 295 8.12 8.48 -15.84
CA LEU A 295 7.79 8.45 -17.28
C LEU A 295 9.05 8.25 -18.12
N GLY A 296 8.92 7.53 -19.22
CA GLY A 296 10.01 7.25 -20.15
C GLY A 296 10.21 5.74 -20.28
N ASN A 297 11.10 5.32 -21.19
CA ASN A 297 11.46 3.91 -21.28
C ASN A 297 12.66 3.66 -20.35
N ASP A 298 12.39 3.05 -19.21
CA ASP A 298 13.32 2.92 -18.10
C ASP A 298 13.99 1.55 -18.06
N SER A 299 15.19 1.53 -17.48
CA SER A 299 15.93 0.31 -17.21
C SER A 299 16.26 0.25 -15.73
N VAL A 300 15.58 -0.64 -15.01
CA VAL A 300 15.73 -0.82 -13.57
C VAL A 300 16.32 -2.18 -13.27
N LEU A 301 17.43 -2.17 -12.53
CA LEU A 301 17.97 -3.35 -11.86
C LEU A 301 17.80 -3.10 -10.36
N ALA A 302 16.91 -3.81 -9.68
CA ALA A 302 16.51 -3.43 -8.31
C ALA A 302 17.56 -3.77 -7.25
N GLY A 303 18.32 -4.86 -7.44
CA GLY A 303 19.56 -5.09 -6.69
C GLY A 303 19.61 -6.46 -6.05
N ALA A 304 19.72 -6.52 -4.73
CA ALA A 304 19.64 -7.79 -4.00
C ALA A 304 19.02 -7.50 -2.65
N GLY A 305 17.89 -8.11 -2.33
CA GLY A 305 16.96 -7.69 -1.30
C GLY A 305 15.56 -7.75 -1.88
N ASN A 306 14.55 -7.67 -1.02
CA ASN A 306 13.15 -7.70 -1.47
C ASN A 306 12.76 -6.29 -1.89
N ASP A 307 12.75 -6.03 -3.19
CA ASP A 307 12.60 -4.70 -3.74
C ASP A 307 11.15 -4.40 -4.12
N VAL A 308 10.79 -3.12 -4.12
CA VAL A 308 9.52 -2.62 -4.66
C VAL A 308 9.85 -1.70 -5.82
N VAL A 309 9.43 -2.04 -7.03
CA VAL A 309 9.67 -1.25 -8.24
C VAL A 309 8.35 -0.86 -8.90
N LEU A 310 8.13 0.44 -9.04
CA LEU A 310 7.10 1.04 -9.87
C LEU A 310 7.80 1.63 -11.11
N ALA A 311 7.71 0.95 -12.27
CA ALA A 311 8.39 1.39 -13.48
C ALA A 311 7.69 2.62 -14.10
N GLY A 312 6.36 2.57 -14.24
CA GLY A 312 5.55 3.75 -14.54
C GLY A 312 5.02 3.75 -15.97
N ILE A 313 5.29 4.80 -16.76
CA ILE A 313 4.79 4.90 -18.14
C ILE A 313 5.93 4.86 -19.13
N GLY A 314 5.91 3.87 -20.01
CA GLY A 314 6.87 3.68 -21.09
C GLY A 314 7.00 2.21 -21.43
N ASN A 315 7.97 1.87 -22.28
CA ASN A 315 8.33 0.46 -22.46
C ASN A 315 9.54 0.19 -21.58
N ASP A 316 9.31 -0.37 -20.40
CA ASP A 316 10.30 -0.50 -19.35
C ASP A 316 10.98 -1.86 -19.36
N THR A 317 12.17 -1.93 -18.79
CA THR A 317 12.89 -3.18 -18.56
C THR A 317 13.30 -3.24 -17.10
N VAL A 318 12.65 -4.10 -16.34
CA VAL A 318 12.82 -4.23 -14.89
C VAL A 318 13.30 -5.63 -14.52
N SER A 319 14.31 -5.70 -13.66
CA SER A 319 14.77 -6.93 -13.02
C SER A 319 14.76 -6.73 -11.50
N GLY A 320 13.93 -7.52 -10.80
CA GLY A 320 13.89 -7.60 -9.33
C GLY A 320 15.23 -8.10 -8.78
N SER A 321 15.76 -9.16 -9.38
CA SER A 321 17.06 -9.79 -9.08
C SER A 321 16.96 -10.78 -7.91
N ASP A 322 17.78 -10.66 -6.86
CA ASP A 322 17.76 -11.62 -5.76
C ASP A 322 16.83 -11.08 -4.66
N GLY A 323 15.69 -11.70 -4.38
CA GLY A 323 14.73 -11.15 -3.42
C GLY A 323 13.33 -11.71 -3.61
N SER A 324 12.42 -11.41 -2.70
CA SER A 324 10.99 -11.54 -2.98
C SER A 324 10.48 -10.16 -3.34
N ASP A 325 10.35 -9.89 -4.63
CA ASP A 325 10.22 -8.54 -5.18
C ASP A 325 8.78 -8.25 -5.61
N LEU A 326 8.37 -6.99 -5.46
CA LEU A 326 7.15 -6.44 -6.04
C LEU A 326 7.54 -5.57 -7.23
N VAL A 327 7.19 -5.97 -8.44
CA VAL A 327 7.48 -5.22 -9.66
C VAL A 327 6.18 -4.89 -10.38
N ILE A 328 5.92 -3.60 -10.58
CA ILE A 328 4.79 -3.07 -11.35
C ILE A 328 5.36 -2.36 -12.58
N GLY A 329 5.07 -2.89 -13.77
CA GLY A 329 5.44 -2.32 -15.07
C GLY A 329 4.71 -1.01 -15.33
N GLY A 330 3.38 -1.06 -15.43
CA GLY A 330 2.55 0.13 -15.54
C GLY A 330 1.92 0.27 -16.92
N ARG A 331 2.18 1.35 -17.65
CA ARG A 331 1.64 1.53 -19.01
C ARG A 331 2.73 1.45 -20.05
N GLY A 332 2.57 0.53 -20.99
CA GLY A 332 3.39 0.35 -22.17
C GLY A 332 3.73 -1.13 -22.35
N ASN A 333 4.72 -1.45 -23.18
CA ASN A 333 5.10 -2.85 -23.41
C ASN A 333 6.36 -3.13 -22.58
N ASP A 334 6.17 -3.73 -21.42
CA ASP A 334 7.20 -3.88 -20.40
C ASP A 334 7.86 -5.26 -20.44
N VAL A 335 9.10 -5.31 -19.96
CA VAL A 335 9.85 -6.55 -19.74
C VAL A 335 10.17 -6.66 -18.27
N LEU A 336 9.49 -7.58 -17.57
CA LEU A 336 9.60 -7.78 -16.13
C LEU A 336 10.26 -9.13 -15.83
N THR A 337 11.24 -9.15 -14.94
CA THR A 337 11.91 -10.38 -14.49
C THR A 337 12.07 -10.37 -12.97
N GLY A 338 11.52 -11.35 -12.27
CA GLY A 338 11.69 -11.53 -10.82
C GLY A 338 13.12 -12.01 -10.51
N SER A 339 13.49 -13.16 -11.05
CA SER A 339 14.79 -13.86 -10.94
C SER A 339 14.88 -14.86 -9.79
N LEU A 340 15.35 -14.51 -8.59
CA LEU A 340 15.49 -15.45 -7.48
C LEU A 340 14.61 -15.03 -6.30
N GLY A 341 13.65 -15.86 -5.90
CA GLY A 341 12.77 -15.66 -4.75
C GLY A 341 11.32 -15.68 -5.18
N SER A 342 10.38 -15.44 -4.26
CA SER A 342 8.95 -15.48 -4.59
C SER A 342 8.47 -14.08 -4.94
N ASP A 343 8.21 -13.84 -6.22
CA ASP A 343 8.01 -12.50 -6.77
C ASP A 343 6.54 -12.23 -7.15
N LEU A 344 6.14 -10.96 -7.06
CA LEU A 344 4.89 -10.45 -7.61
C LEU A 344 5.21 -9.50 -8.77
N LEU A 345 4.86 -9.92 -9.99
CA LEU A 345 5.09 -9.15 -11.21
C LEU A 345 3.75 -8.73 -11.83
N ALA A 346 3.50 -7.44 -11.96
CA ALA A 346 2.31 -6.89 -12.59
C ALA A 346 2.67 -6.10 -13.86
N GLY A 347 2.29 -6.61 -15.04
CA GLY A 347 2.48 -5.92 -16.33
C GLY A 347 1.60 -4.68 -16.47
N ASN A 348 0.32 -4.82 -16.10
CA ASN A 348 -0.73 -3.82 -16.25
C ASN A 348 -1.13 -3.58 -17.72
N ALA A 349 -0.90 -2.41 -18.30
CA ALA A 349 -1.52 -2.06 -19.57
C ALA A 349 -0.52 -2.00 -20.72
N GLY A 350 -0.64 -2.93 -21.67
CA GLY A 350 0.14 -3.01 -22.89
C GLY A 350 0.51 -4.46 -23.19
N ASN A 351 1.49 -4.69 -24.07
CA ASN A 351 1.88 -6.05 -24.46
C ASN A 351 3.14 -6.43 -23.69
N ASP A 352 2.97 -7.08 -22.55
CA ASP A 352 4.04 -7.27 -21.57
C ASP A 352 4.72 -8.63 -21.69
N THR A 353 5.96 -8.69 -21.24
CA THR A 353 6.71 -9.94 -21.08
C THR A 353 7.15 -10.08 -19.63
N ALA A 354 6.61 -11.07 -18.91
CA ALA A 354 6.93 -11.33 -17.51
C ALA A 354 7.58 -12.71 -17.31
N SER A 355 8.59 -12.78 -16.46
CA SER A 355 9.23 -14.05 -16.05
C SER A 355 9.43 -14.05 -14.53
N GLY A 356 8.77 -14.97 -13.82
CA GLY A 356 8.90 -15.15 -12.36
C GLY A 356 10.34 -15.51 -11.99
N GLY A 357 10.81 -16.68 -12.44
CA GLY A 357 12.19 -17.12 -12.22
C GLY A 357 12.24 -18.33 -11.32
N ASP A 358 13.08 -18.32 -10.30
CA ASP A 358 13.13 -19.37 -9.28
C ASP A 358 12.30 -18.92 -8.07
N GLY A 359 11.17 -19.55 -7.77
CA GLY A 359 10.25 -18.88 -6.88
C GLY A 359 8.97 -19.61 -6.54
N HIS A 360 8.01 -18.86 -6.05
CA HIS A 360 6.60 -19.23 -5.99
C HIS A 360 5.91 -17.94 -6.40
N ASP A 361 5.77 -17.73 -7.70
CA ASP A 361 5.60 -16.39 -8.24
C ASP A 361 4.14 -16.11 -8.57
N ILE A 362 3.76 -14.83 -8.48
CA ILE A 362 2.46 -14.33 -8.90
C ILE A 362 2.67 -13.36 -10.06
N LEU A 363 2.15 -13.71 -11.24
CA LEU A 363 2.26 -12.90 -12.44
C LEU A 363 0.87 -12.38 -12.83
N LEU A 364 0.66 -11.07 -12.74
CA LEU A 364 -0.57 -10.38 -13.15
C LEU A 364 -0.29 -9.69 -14.49
N LEU A 365 -0.92 -10.16 -15.57
CA LEU A 365 -0.56 -9.68 -16.90
C LEU A 365 -1.32 -8.40 -17.29
N GLY A 366 -2.55 -8.24 -16.82
CA GLY A 366 -3.33 -7.05 -17.10
C GLY A 366 -4.01 -7.09 -18.47
N VAL A 367 -3.93 -6.00 -19.24
CA VAL A 367 -4.62 -5.81 -20.52
C VAL A 367 -3.63 -5.71 -21.69
N GLY A 368 -3.75 -6.61 -22.66
CA GLY A 368 -3.01 -6.53 -23.92
C GLY A 368 -2.64 -7.89 -24.48
N LEU A 369 -1.51 -7.99 -25.16
CA LEU A 369 -0.95 -9.22 -25.73
C LEU A 369 0.26 -9.65 -24.91
N ASP A 370 0.07 -10.54 -23.94
CA ASP A 370 1.08 -10.79 -22.93
C ASP A 370 1.81 -12.13 -23.11
N SER A 371 3.04 -12.19 -22.63
CA SER A 371 3.85 -13.40 -22.58
C SER A 371 4.38 -13.61 -21.17
N ALA A 372 4.04 -14.73 -20.54
CA ALA A 372 4.39 -15.00 -19.16
C ALA A 372 5.03 -16.38 -18.97
N SER A 373 6.03 -16.43 -18.09
CA SER A 373 6.64 -17.68 -17.59
C SER A 373 6.71 -17.66 -16.08
N GLY A 374 6.14 -18.67 -15.40
CA GLY A 374 6.30 -18.84 -13.95
C GLY A 374 7.75 -19.18 -13.60
N GLY A 375 8.28 -20.23 -14.22
CA GLY A 375 9.68 -20.61 -14.07
C GLY A 375 9.82 -21.88 -13.23
N THR A 376 10.52 -21.81 -12.10
CA THR A 376 10.61 -22.94 -11.16
C THR A 376 9.79 -22.65 -9.92
N GLY A 377 9.05 -23.66 -9.45
CA GLY A 377 8.21 -23.55 -8.27
C GLY A 377 6.75 -23.80 -8.57
N ASN A 378 5.87 -23.29 -7.72
CA ASN A 378 4.43 -23.40 -7.92
C ASN A 378 3.91 -21.99 -8.10
N ASP A 379 3.55 -21.65 -9.32
CA ASP A 379 3.29 -20.27 -9.72
C ASP A 379 1.80 -20.03 -9.96
N LEU A 380 1.39 -18.79 -9.81
CA LEU A 380 0.05 -18.30 -10.10
C LEU A 380 0.12 -17.24 -11.20
N LEU A 381 -0.39 -17.58 -12.37
CA LEU A 381 -0.45 -16.69 -13.53
C LEU A 381 -1.89 -16.22 -13.69
N ILE A 382 -2.13 -14.92 -13.63
CA ILE A 382 -3.45 -14.30 -13.61
C ILE A 382 -3.63 -13.43 -14.86
N ILE A 383 -4.69 -13.71 -15.61
CA ILE A 383 -5.14 -12.89 -16.75
C ILE A 383 -6.44 -12.20 -16.35
N THR A 384 -6.43 -10.87 -16.40
CA THR A 384 -7.57 -10.00 -16.05
C THR A 384 -8.18 -9.29 -17.26
N ASP A 385 -7.69 -9.54 -18.49
CA ASP A 385 -8.27 -8.95 -19.70
C ASP A 385 -9.66 -9.54 -20.02
N ASP A 386 -10.68 -8.77 -19.70
CA ASP A 386 -12.08 -9.06 -19.99
C ASP A 386 -12.39 -9.20 -21.50
N ALA A 387 -11.56 -8.61 -22.37
CA ALA A 387 -11.76 -8.65 -23.80
C ALA A 387 -11.24 -9.94 -24.44
N LEU A 388 -10.34 -10.68 -23.78
CA LEU A 388 -9.63 -11.85 -24.30
C LEU A 388 -9.22 -11.65 -25.77
N SER A 389 -8.84 -10.42 -26.08
CA SER A 389 -8.64 -9.93 -27.44
C SER A 389 -7.18 -10.06 -27.86
N GLY A 390 -6.33 -10.37 -26.89
CA GLY A 390 -4.94 -10.74 -27.06
C GLY A 390 -4.75 -12.26 -27.18
N LEU A 391 -3.79 -12.67 -28.01
CA LEU A 391 -3.17 -14.00 -27.99
C LEU A 391 -2.11 -14.08 -26.87
N ASP A 392 -2.52 -14.27 -25.62
CA ASP A 392 -1.59 -14.43 -24.50
C ASP A 392 -0.86 -15.77 -24.57
N THR A 393 0.41 -15.78 -24.17
CA THR A 393 1.24 -16.99 -24.10
C THR A 393 1.67 -17.24 -22.66
N ILE A 394 1.20 -18.35 -22.09
CA ILE A 394 1.42 -18.71 -20.69
C ILE A 394 2.22 -20.00 -20.59
N ILE A 395 3.27 -19.96 -19.78
CA ILE A 395 4.14 -21.08 -19.47
C ILE A 395 4.21 -21.17 -17.95
N GLY A 396 3.70 -22.24 -17.33
CA GLY A 396 3.87 -22.40 -15.88
C GLY A 396 5.33 -22.71 -15.56
N GLY A 397 5.84 -23.79 -16.14
CA GLY A 397 7.24 -24.17 -16.04
C GLY A 397 7.40 -25.45 -15.24
N THR A 398 8.30 -25.48 -14.26
CA THR A 398 8.49 -26.66 -13.42
C THR A 398 7.80 -26.50 -12.08
N GLY A 399 6.82 -27.35 -11.80
CA GLY A 399 6.25 -27.56 -10.48
C GLY A 399 4.76 -27.81 -10.59
N THR A 400 3.94 -27.12 -9.81
CA THR A 400 2.47 -27.23 -9.88
C THR A 400 1.87 -25.85 -10.05
N ASP A 401 1.64 -25.49 -11.31
CA ASP A 401 1.31 -24.13 -11.68
C ASP A 401 -0.19 -23.96 -11.91
N THR A 402 -0.67 -22.75 -11.63
CA THR A 402 -2.07 -22.37 -11.76
C THR A 402 -2.21 -21.20 -12.71
N LEU A 403 -2.97 -21.39 -13.78
CA LEU A 403 -3.52 -20.30 -14.57
C LEU A 403 -4.89 -19.92 -14.02
N ARG A 404 -5.05 -18.64 -13.65
CA ARG A 404 -6.33 -18.04 -13.31
C ARG A 404 -6.79 -17.12 -14.44
N LEU A 405 -8.03 -17.33 -14.88
CA LEU A 405 -8.73 -16.45 -15.80
C LEU A 405 -9.83 -15.72 -15.04
N GLU A 406 -9.78 -14.39 -15.04
CA GLU A 406 -10.84 -13.53 -14.52
C GLU A 406 -11.63 -12.99 -15.70
N VAL A 407 -12.91 -13.35 -15.79
CA VAL A 407 -13.74 -13.06 -16.97
C VAL A 407 -15.14 -12.61 -16.58
N SER A 408 -15.73 -11.72 -17.38
CA SER A 408 -17.14 -11.34 -17.24
C SER A 408 -18.11 -12.52 -17.38
N GLN A 409 -19.30 -12.38 -16.76
CA GLN A 409 -20.37 -13.39 -16.86
C GLN A 409 -20.77 -13.70 -18.31
N SER A 410 -20.73 -12.69 -19.20
CA SER A 410 -21.01 -12.89 -20.63
C SER A 410 -19.98 -13.76 -21.35
N VAL A 411 -18.70 -13.63 -20.99
CA VAL A 411 -17.63 -14.46 -21.54
C VAL A 411 -17.77 -15.88 -21.00
N TYR A 412 -18.00 -16.03 -19.70
CA TYR A 412 -18.21 -17.33 -19.07
C TYR A 412 -19.39 -18.11 -19.68
N ASP A 413 -20.51 -17.44 -19.99
CA ASP A 413 -21.71 -18.08 -20.56
C ASP A 413 -21.55 -18.49 -22.04
N SER A 414 -20.45 -18.09 -22.69
CA SER A 414 -20.14 -18.49 -24.06
C SER A 414 -19.92 -20.01 -24.16
N ALA A 415 -20.67 -20.66 -25.05
CA ALA A 415 -20.51 -22.09 -25.31
C ALA A 415 -19.11 -22.46 -25.83
N ALA A 416 -18.44 -21.54 -26.52
CA ALA A 416 -17.06 -21.73 -27.00
C ALA A 416 -16.08 -21.77 -25.83
N PHE A 417 -16.12 -20.74 -24.96
CA PHE A 417 -15.30 -20.67 -23.75
C PHE A 417 -15.48 -21.90 -22.86
N GLN A 418 -16.75 -22.28 -22.59
CA GLN A 418 -17.06 -23.47 -21.80
C GLN A 418 -16.52 -24.78 -22.42
N ALA A 419 -16.49 -24.90 -23.74
CA ALA A 419 -15.98 -26.09 -24.41
C ALA A 419 -14.46 -26.19 -24.32
N GLU A 420 -13.75 -25.07 -24.46
CA GLU A 420 -12.29 -24.99 -24.42
C GLU A 420 -11.72 -25.18 -23.03
N VAL A 421 -12.29 -24.50 -22.04
CA VAL A 421 -11.89 -24.67 -20.64
C VAL A 421 -12.07 -26.13 -20.20
N ARG A 422 -13.09 -26.84 -20.69
CA ARG A 422 -13.28 -28.29 -20.45
C ARG A 422 -12.30 -29.17 -21.21
N ALA A 423 -11.72 -28.67 -22.30
CA ALA A 423 -10.73 -29.37 -23.09
C ALA A 423 -9.30 -29.20 -22.56
N PHE A 424 -9.10 -28.36 -21.54
CA PHE A 424 -7.82 -28.17 -20.86
C PHE A 424 -7.24 -29.51 -20.37
N VAL A 425 -5.99 -29.77 -20.74
CA VAL A 425 -5.24 -30.95 -20.31
C VAL A 425 -4.05 -30.49 -19.47
N PRO A 426 -4.01 -30.84 -18.17
CA PRO A 426 -2.91 -30.44 -17.28
C PRO A 426 -1.54 -30.82 -17.83
N GLY A 427 -0.61 -29.87 -17.80
CA GLY A 427 0.78 -30.01 -18.25
C GLY A 427 0.97 -30.09 -19.77
N ALA A 428 -0.10 -30.13 -20.57
CA ALA A 428 -0.01 -30.17 -22.03
C ALA A 428 -0.22 -28.79 -22.65
N GLU A 429 0.39 -28.57 -23.81
CA GLU A 429 0.10 -27.39 -24.62
C GLU A 429 -1.36 -27.39 -25.07
N THR A 430 -2.11 -26.36 -24.67
CA THR A 430 -3.51 -26.17 -24.99
C THR A 430 -3.69 -24.76 -25.53
N ALA A 431 -4.18 -24.64 -26.76
CA ALA A 431 -4.65 -23.38 -27.31
C ALA A 431 -6.14 -23.23 -26.99
N LEU A 432 -6.49 -22.25 -26.18
CA LEU A 432 -7.85 -21.82 -25.92
C LEU A 432 -8.23 -20.81 -27.02
N SER A 433 -9.42 -20.93 -27.61
CA SER A 433 -9.84 -20.06 -28.72
C SER A 433 -10.17 -18.63 -28.29
N ILE A 434 -10.20 -18.39 -26.98
CA ILE A 434 -10.12 -17.08 -26.35
C ILE A 434 -8.75 -16.40 -26.45
N GLY A 435 -7.89 -16.87 -27.34
CA GLY A 435 -6.58 -16.26 -27.51
C GLY A 435 -5.62 -16.56 -26.37
N VAL A 436 -5.71 -17.71 -25.69
CA VAL A 436 -4.68 -18.05 -24.69
C VAL A 436 -4.01 -19.35 -25.10
N THR A 437 -2.69 -19.31 -25.28
CA THR A 437 -1.88 -20.52 -25.47
C THR A 437 -1.19 -20.82 -24.15
N VAL A 438 -1.57 -21.92 -23.51
CA VAL A 438 -1.00 -22.35 -22.23
C VAL A 438 -0.21 -23.64 -22.41
N ARG A 439 0.94 -23.75 -21.75
CA ARG A 439 1.70 -25.01 -21.61
C ARG A 439 2.27 -25.11 -20.20
N GLU A 440 2.56 -26.35 -19.77
CA GLU A 440 3.22 -26.60 -18.47
C GLU A 440 2.45 -25.96 -17.30
N VAL A 441 1.11 -26.07 -17.32
CA VAL A 441 0.23 -25.61 -16.25
C VAL A 441 -0.63 -26.78 -15.77
N GLU A 442 -0.63 -27.04 -14.46
CA GLU A 442 -1.32 -28.18 -13.86
C GLU A 442 -2.77 -27.87 -13.48
N ARG A 443 -3.10 -26.59 -13.29
CA ARG A 443 -4.40 -26.13 -12.83
C ARG A 443 -4.90 -24.91 -13.63
N LEU A 444 -6.16 -24.98 -14.05
CA LEU A 444 -6.90 -23.86 -14.61
C LEU A 444 -8.06 -23.51 -13.69
N GLU A 445 -8.10 -22.26 -13.25
CA GLU A 445 -9.17 -21.67 -12.44
C GLU A 445 -9.87 -20.56 -13.24
N VAL A 446 -11.20 -20.55 -13.21
CA VAL A 446 -12.00 -19.49 -13.85
C VAL A 446 -12.87 -18.79 -12.81
N TYR A 447 -12.67 -17.47 -12.72
CA TYR A 447 -13.39 -16.58 -11.82
C TYR A 447 -14.33 -15.66 -12.62
N VAL A 448 -15.51 -15.41 -12.04
CA VAL A 448 -16.49 -14.45 -12.54
C VAL A 448 -17.00 -13.67 -11.33
N ASP A 449 -16.83 -12.35 -11.33
CA ASP A 449 -17.15 -11.46 -10.20
C ASP A 449 -16.60 -12.05 -8.88
N ASP A 450 -15.28 -12.29 -8.84
CA ASP A 450 -14.52 -12.88 -7.72
C ASP A 450 -15.00 -14.26 -7.24
N THR A 451 -15.91 -14.87 -7.99
CA THR A 451 -16.47 -16.17 -7.66
C THR A 451 -15.87 -17.23 -8.56
N LEU A 452 -15.15 -18.19 -7.97
CA LEU A 452 -14.69 -19.39 -8.68
C LEU A 452 -15.88 -20.15 -9.27
N LYS A 453 -15.93 -20.24 -10.60
CA LYS A 453 -17.00 -20.94 -11.33
C LYS A 453 -16.56 -22.29 -11.88
N LEU A 454 -15.27 -22.47 -12.20
CA LEU A 454 -14.77 -23.69 -12.82
C LEU A 454 -13.34 -24.01 -12.36
N PHE A 455 -13.11 -25.31 -12.14
CA PHE A 455 -11.80 -25.89 -11.87
C PHE A 455 -11.51 -27.03 -12.84
N ALA A 456 -10.36 -26.99 -13.52
CA ALA A 456 -9.85 -28.08 -14.37
C ALA A 456 -8.36 -28.29 -14.07
N GLY A 457 -7.97 -29.48 -13.60
CA GLY A 457 -6.61 -29.71 -13.08
C GLY A 457 -6.54 -30.90 -12.13
N LEU A 458 -5.38 -31.56 -12.05
CA LEU A 458 -5.04 -32.83 -11.33
C LEU A 458 -6.19 -33.68 -10.72
N ALA A 459 -6.26 -34.93 -11.19
CA ALA A 459 -7.24 -35.95 -10.83
C ALA A 459 -7.55 -36.05 -9.31
N ALA A 460 -8.83 -36.31 -9.01
CA ALA A 460 -9.49 -36.42 -7.71
C ALA A 460 -8.83 -37.30 -6.59
N ALA A 461 -7.64 -37.86 -6.81
CA ALA A 461 -6.94 -38.76 -5.88
C ALA A 461 -5.89 -38.08 -4.98
N SER A 462 -5.57 -36.80 -5.16
CA SER A 462 -4.66 -36.03 -4.28
C SER A 462 -5.39 -35.04 -3.35
N GLN A 463 -6.70 -35.21 -3.11
CA GLN A 463 -7.48 -34.45 -2.11
C GLN A 463 -7.08 -34.79 -0.65
N GLY A 464 -5.78 -34.82 -0.35
CA GLY A 464 -5.31 -34.55 0.99
C GLY A 464 -5.58 -33.09 1.28
N THR A 465 -6.69 -32.83 1.97
CA THR A 465 -7.07 -31.61 2.70
C THR A 465 -6.10 -30.43 2.57
N THR A 466 -6.64 -29.30 2.06
CA THR A 466 -6.13 -27.91 1.97
C THR A 466 -5.52 -27.47 0.64
N ALA A 467 -6.35 -26.87 -0.22
CA ALA A 467 -6.03 -25.66 -1.01
C ALA A 467 -7.29 -25.22 -1.77
N ALA A 468 -8.27 -24.65 -1.05
CA ALA A 468 -9.14 -23.66 -1.65
C ALA A 468 -8.43 -22.31 -1.46
N ALA A 469 -7.45 -22.02 -2.31
CA ALA A 469 -6.87 -20.69 -2.37
C ALA A 469 -7.87 -19.79 -3.11
N ARG A 470 -8.86 -19.27 -2.36
CA ARG A 470 -9.47 -18.00 -2.77
C ARG A 470 -8.31 -17.00 -2.83
N LEU A 471 -8.17 -16.24 -3.93
CA LEU A 471 -7.65 -14.89 -3.74
C LEU A 471 -8.76 -14.20 -2.95
N ARG A 472 -8.48 -13.91 -1.68
CA ARG A 472 -9.19 -12.88 -0.91
C ARG A 472 -8.45 -11.58 -1.19
N ASP A 473 -9.05 -10.45 -0.86
CA ASP A 473 -8.41 -9.13 -1.02
C ASP A 473 -7.00 -9.08 -0.40
N GLY A 474 -6.67 -9.94 0.58
CA GLY A 474 -5.32 -10.08 1.15
C GLY A 474 -4.31 -10.91 0.34
N ASP A 475 -4.69 -11.52 -0.78
CA ASP A 475 -3.77 -12.26 -1.65
C ASP A 475 -3.30 -11.40 -2.86
N LEU A 476 -3.95 -10.26 -3.11
CA LEU A 476 -3.50 -9.20 -4.06
C LEU A 476 -2.45 -8.26 -3.44
N TRP A 477 -2.28 -8.33 -2.11
CA TRP A 477 -1.34 -7.57 -1.30
C TRP A 477 -0.47 -8.54 -0.48
N GLY A 478 0.07 -9.57 -1.14
CA GLY A 478 0.54 -10.78 -0.49
C GLY A 478 1.83 -10.64 0.33
N LEU A 479 1.68 -10.64 1.66
CA LEU A 479 2.57 -11.28 2.64
C LEU A 479 1.65 -11.87 3.76
N VAL A 480 1.80 -13.18 4.09
CA VAL A 480 0.88 -13.99 4.95
C VAL A 480 1.54 -14.43 6.26
#